data_AF-A0A4W5JC49-F1
#
_entry.id   AF-A0A4W5JC49-F1
#
_cell.length_a   1.000
_cell.length_b   1.000
_cell.length_c   1.000
_cell.angle_alpha   90.00
_cell.angle_beta   90.00
_cell.angle_gamma   90.00
#
_symmetry.space_group_name_H-M   'P 1'
#
loop_
_entity.id
_entity.type
_entity.pdbx_description
1 polymer ?
#
loop_
_entity_poly.entity_id
_entity_poly.type
_entity_poly.pdbx_seq_one_letter_code
_entity_poly.pdbx_strand_id
1 'polypeptide(L)'
;MLIETRDCLHSLAKFFYISHNFKNCCLNVFSVVVSTDTQRVSTVSHVSLKKGGSITIPCLYNQRYRNNVKYWCRGYYWSGCSTVVRTDHPKTSGKTSISDDINQRVFTVTMTNLSPSDSDYYWCVVDRKNESPIYIGVFFIRLIQSQPLSLCSGTPEIYVDQQELTGVVGGSVTVLCYYSTLEVSGRWCRMGGSCVAVGRSVALDGTFVKLQQEQRETSNGYVLMVTMSGLRIENTGWYWCEKGDLQMPVHITVNQLTTTQISLLELLYNFCLSQRHKFQPLTRLH
;
A
#
# COMPACT_ATOMS: atom_id res chain seq x y z
N MET A 1 -30.90 -44.69 -4.86
CA MET A 1 -30.56 -44.48 -3.44
C MET A 1 -29.09 -44.87 -3.28
N LEU A 2 -28.20 -43.88 -3.03
CA LEU A 2 -26.78 -43.96 -2.58
C LEU A 2 -25.77 -44.68 -3.53
N ILE A 3 -24.98 -43.95 -4.38
CA ILE A 3 -23.66 -43.28 -4.14
C ILE A 3 -22.54 -44.30 -3.83
N GLU A 4 -21.76 -44.73 -4.83
CA GLU A 4 -20.44 -44.21 -5.28
C GLU A 4 -19.29 -44.37 -4.26
N THR A 5 -18.41 -45.35 -4.50
CA THR A 5 -16.98 -45.29 -4.14
C THR A 5 -16.22 -46.38 -4.92
N ARG A 6 -15.67 -46.09 -6.11
CA ARG A 6 -14.59 -46.89 -6.72
C ARG A 6 -14.03 -46.27 -8.01
N ASP A 7 -13.62 -45.00 -7.98
CA ASP A 7 -12.82 -44.41 -9.07
C ASP A 7 -11.77 -43.39 -8.57
N CYS A 8 -11.19 -43.64 -7.39
CA CYS A 8 -10.23 -42.72 -6.76
C CYS A 8 -8.80 -43.26 -6.62
N LEU A 9 -8.43 -44.37 -7.27
CA LEU A 9 -7.09 -44.97 -7.13
C LEU A 9 -6.23 -45.03 -8.40
N HIS A 10 -6.75 -44.66 -9.57
CA HIS A 10 -5.95 -44.65 -10.81
C HIS A 10 -5.45 -43.26 -11.26
N SER A 11 -5.89 -42.17 -10.60
CA SER A 11 -5.41 -40.80 -10.88
C SER A 11 -4.24 -40.37 -9.98
N LEU A 12 -3.97 -41.09 -8.88
CA LEU A 12 -2.91 -40.74 -7.92
C LEU A 12 -1.52 -41.29 -8.30
N ALA A 13 -1.44 -42.28 -9.20
CA ALA A 13 -0.16 -42.87 -9.62
C ALA A 13 0.54 -42.13 -10.77
N LYS A 14 -0.14 -41.18 -11.45
CA LYS A 14 0.49 -40.30 -12.45
C LYS A 14 1.06 -39.00 -11.87
N PHE A 15 0.73 -38.68 -10.61
CA PHE A 15 1.27 -37.48 -9.94
C PHE A 15 2.62 -37.72 -9.25
N PHE A 16 3.06 -38.97 -9.07
CA PHE A 16 4.31 -39.29 -8.37
C PHE A 16 5.53 -39.53 -9.28
N TYR A 17 5.38 -39.48 -10.62
CA TYR A 17 6.50 -39.68 -11.56
C TYR A 17 6.98 -38.41 -12.29
N ILE A 18 6.56 -37.22 -11.85
CA ILE A 18 7.17 -35.93 -12.25
C ILE A 18 7.79 -35.28 -11.01
N SER A 19 8.60 -36.06 -10.31
CA SER A 19 9.40 -35.64 -9.17
C SER A 19 10.78 -36.25 -9.36
N HIS A 20 11.54 -35.80 -10.36
CA HIS A 20 13.00 -35.91 -10.39
C HIS A 20 13.71 -35.13 -11.52
N ASN A 21 13.15 -34.05 -12.08
CA ASN A 21 13.94 -33.23 -13.04
C ASN A 21 13.55 -31.74 -13.17
N PHE A 22 13.06 -31.10 -12.11
CA PHE A 22 13.03 -29.63 -12.04
C PHE A 22 13.71 -29.15 -10.76
N LYS A 23 15.04 -28.94 -10.86
CA LYS A 23 15.70 -27.95 -10.01
C LYS A 23 15.22 -26.57 -10.48
N ASN A 24 14.71 -25.75 -9.56
CA ASN A 24 14.16 -24.39 -9.73
C ASN A 24 12.69 -24.30 -10.15
N CYS A 25 11.79 -24.17 -9.17
CA CYS A 25 10.85 -23.04 -9.07
C CYS A 25 10.04 -23.12 -7.76
N CYS A 26 9.94 -21.99 -7.07
CA CYS A 26 9.27 -21.80 -5.79
C CYS A 26 7.78 -22.20 -5.85
N LEU A 27 7.39 -23.23 -5.09
CA LEU A 27 5.99 -23.47 -4.71
C LEU A 27 5.81 -22.97 -3.28
N ASN A 28 5.36 -21.72 -3.11
CA ASN A 28 4.95 -21.21 -1.81
C ASN A 28 3.53 -21.72 -1.51
N VAL A 29 3.41 -22.50 -0.44
CA VAL A 29 2.13 -22.79 0.19
C VAL A 29 1.67 -21.50 0.89
N PHE A 30 0.74 -20.77 0.29
CA PHE A 30 0.06 -19.66 0.96
C PHE A 30 -0.88 -20.21 2.03
N SER A 31 -0.42 -20.27 3.28
CA SER A 31 -1.32 -20.43 4.41
C SER A 31 -1.99 -19.08 4.69
N VAL A 32 -3.14 -18.83 4.06
CA VAL A 32 -4.03 -17.73 4.47
C VAL A 32 -4.66 -18.14 5.80
N VAL A 33 -4.06 -17.73 6.92
CA VAL A 33 -4.69 -17.86 8.23
C VAL A 33 -5.78 -16.79 8.32
N VAL A 34 -7.02 -17.16 7.96
CA VAL A 34 -8.21 -16.36 8.31
C VAL A 34 -8.47 -16.59 9.80
N SER A 35 -7.87 -15.77 10.66
CA SER A 35 -8.25 -15.78 12.08
C SER A 35 -9.58 -15.03 12.24
N THR A 36 -10.58 -15.73 12.74
CA THR A 36 -11.92 -15.21 13.06
C THR A 36 -11.96 -14.53 14.43
N ASP A 37 -10.87 -13.89 14.86
CA ASP A 37 -10.82 -13.23 16.16
C ASP A 37 -10.88 -11.69 16.01
N THR A 38 -11.67 -11.06 16.87
CA THR A 38 -12.04 -9.62 16.90
C THR A 38 -10.88 -8.70 17.30
N GLN A 39 -9.66 -9.15 17.03
CA GLN A 39 -8.42 -8.78 17.69
C GLN A 39 -7.36 -8.24 16.74
N ARG A 40 -7.80 -7.64 15.64
CA ARG A 40 -7.00 -7.42 14.43
C ARG A 40 -5.99 -6.28 14.57
N VAL A 41 -4.73 -6.62 14.29
CA VAL A 41 -3.76 -5.71 13.69
C VAL A 41 -3.72 -6.04 12.20
N SER A 42 -3.56 -5.05 11.33
CA SER A 42 -3.54 -5.24 9.87
C SER A 42 -2.57 -4.27 9.22
N THR A 43 -1.91 -4.74 8.19
CA THR A 43 -0.92 -4.00 7.42
C THR A 43 -0.97 -4.45 5.97
N VAL A 44 -0.18 -3.81 5.11
CA VAL A 44 0.08 -4.34 3.77
C VAL A 44 0.77 -5.70 3.88
N SER A 45 0.68 -6.55 2.86
CA SER A 45 1.17 -7.94 2.90
C SER A 45 2.53 -8.13 2.24
N HIS A 46 2.76 -7.56 1.06
CA HIS A 46 3.98 -7.74 0.29
C HIS A 46 4.35 -6.48 -0.48
N VAL A 47 5.54 -5.94 -0.23
CA VAL A 47 6.09 -4.77 -0.95
C VAL A 47 7.34 -5.17 -1.73
N SER A 48 7.53 -4.49 -2.86
CA SER A 48 8.74 -4.58 -3.68
C SER A 48 9.42 -3.22 -3.77
N LEU A 49 10.72 -3.15 -3.52
CA LEU A 49 11.48 -1.88 -3.53
C LEU A 49 12.85 -2.04 -4.21
N LYS A 50 13.36 -0.93 -4.76
CA LYS A 50 14.74 -0.85 -5.25
C LYS A 50 15.71 -0.75 -4.09
N LYS A 51 16.93 -1.27 -4.28
CA LYS A 51 18.09 -0.92 -3.44
C LYS A 51 18.22 0.61 -3.31
N GLY A 52 18.51 1.08 -2.10
CA GLY A 52 18.60 2.48 -1.72
C GLY A 52 17.24 3.16 -1.48
N GLY A 53 16.13 2.47 -1.79
CA GLY A 53 14.79 2.99 -1.57
C GLY A 53 14.42 3.11 -0.09
N SER A 54 13.31 3.80 0.16
CA SER A 54 12.70 3.95 1.48
C SER A 54 11.22 3.58 1.41
N ILE A 55 10.67 3.15 2.53
CA ILE A 55 9.25 2.78 2.63
C ILE A 55 8.73 3.09 4.02
N THR A 56 7.50 3.61 4.08
CA THR A 56 6.70 3.74 5.29
C THR A 56 5.57 2.72 5.26
N ILE A 57 5.47 1.93 6.32
CA ILE A 57 4.51 0.83 6.48
C ILE A 57 3.51 1.15 7.58
N PRO A 58 2.22 1.29 7.24
CA PRO A 58 1.17 1.48 8.23
C PRO A 58 0.66 0.16 8.83
N CYS A 59 0.52 0.13 10.14
CA CYS A 59 -0.04 -0.97 10.91
C CYS A 59 -1.29 -0.47 11.67
N LEU A 60 -2.48 -0.74 11.14
CA LEU A 60 -3.76 -0.45 11.80
C LEU A 60 -3.99 -1.44 12.95
N TYR A 61 -4.46 -0.95 14.08
CA TYR A 61 -4.77 -1.77 15.25
C TYR A 61 -6.13 -1.47 15.86
N ASN A 62 -6.68 -2.44 16.59
CA ASN A 62 -7.95 -2.28 17.29
C ASN A 62 -7.87 -1.24 18.43
N GLN A 63 -8.94 -0.48 18.66
CA GLN A 63 -9.06 0.55 19.70
C GLN A 63 -8.57 0.13 21.10
N ARG A 64 -8.74 -1.13 21.50
CA ARG A 64 -8.27 -1.59 22.81
C ARG A 64 -6.74 -1.55 22.98
N TYR A 65 -6.00 -1.43 21.87
CA TYR A 65 -4.54 -1.33 21.83
C TYR A 65 -3.97 0.08 21.83
N ARG A 66 -4.84 1.08 22.02
CA ARG A 66 -4.48 2.49 21.98
C ARG A 66 -3.27 2.83 22.85
N ASN A 67 -3.19 2.27 24.05
CA ASN A 67 -2.15 2.61 25.04
C ASN A 67 -1.06 1.53 25.17
N ASN A 68 -1.08 0.54 24.28
CA ASN A 68 -0.09 -0.55 24.28
C ASN A 68 1.13 -0.16 23.48
N VAL A 69 2.29 -0.69 23.87
CA VAL A 69 3.52 -0.49 23.12
C VAL A 69 3.41 -1.19 21.76
N LYS A 70 3.79 -0.50 20.70
CA LYS A 70 3.94 -1.05 19.35
C LYS A 70 5.40 -1.33 19.04
N TYR A 71 5.66 -2.39 18.29
CA TYR A 71 7.00 -2.69 17.83
C TYR A 71 7.04 -3.38 16.47
N TRP A 72 8.18 -3.21 15.81
CA TRP A 72 8.51 -3.82 14.53
C TRP A 72 9.42 -5.01 14.76
N CYS A 73 9.02 -6.19 14.32
CA CYS A 73 9.79 -7.42 14.51
C CYS A 73 10.22 -8.01 13.17
N ARG A 74 11.44 -8.51 13.06
CA ARG A 74 12.00 -9.10 11.84
C ARG A 74 12.25 -10.59 12.02
N GLY A 75 11.80 -11.41 11.08
CA GLY A 75 12.10 -12.83 11.02
C GLY A 75 10.96 -13.63 10.40
N TYR A 76 11.30 -14.76 9.77
CA TYR A 76 10.34 -15.65 9.11
C TYR A 76 9.23 -16.15 10.05
N TYR A 77 9.61 -16.58 11.25
CA TYR A 77 8.67 -17.04 12.27
C TYR A 77 8.46 -15.98 13.34
N TRP A 78 7.20 -15.73 13.67
CA TRP A 78 6.80 -14.85 14.78
C TRP A 78 7.48 -15.23 16.11
N SER A 79 7.48 -16.51 16.47
CA SER A 79 8.00 -17.01 17.76
C SER A 79 9.49 -16.77 18.00
N GLY A 80 10.25 -16.45 16.95
CA GLY A 80 11.69 -16.18 17.01
C GLY A 80 12.09 -14.88 16.32
N CYS A 81 11.14 -13.99 16.04
CA CYS A 81 11.46 -12.73 15.39
C CYS A 81 12.31 -11.83 16.31
N SER A 82 13.23 -11.07 15.72
CA SER A 82 14.06 -10.10 16.42
C SER A 82 13.41 -8.72 16.40
N THR A 83 13.24 -8.11 17.58
CA THR A 83 12.68 -6.75 17.66
C THR A 83 13.66 -5.74 17.05
N VAL A 84 13.16 -4.92 16.12
CA VAL A 84 13.94 -3.91 15.39
C VAL A 84 13.80 -2.52 16.04
N VAL A 85 12.56 -2.09 16.29
CA VAL A 85 12.23 -0.80 16.92
C VAL A 85 10.95 -0.90 17.74
N ARG A 86 10.83 -0.07 18.78
CA ARG A 86 9.67 -0.01 19.67
C ARG A 86 9.27 1.42 19.98
N THR A 87 7.99 1.65 20.26
CA THR A 87 7.44 2.97 20.62
C THR A 87 7.81 3.44 22.03
N ASP A 88 8.03 2.52 22.97
CA ASP A 88 8.48 2.82 24.34
C ASP A 88 9.99 3.03 24.45
N HIS A 89 10.74 2.68 23.40
CA HIS A 89 12.17 2.90 23.27
C HIS A 89 12.45 3.61 21.94
N PRO A 90 12.10 4.91 21.83
CA PRO A 90 12.05 5.64 20.57
C PRO A 90 13.42 5.92 19.91
N LYS A 91 14.48 5.22 20.34
CA LYS A 91 15.76 5.25 19.63
C LYS A 91 15.56 4.58 18.26
N THR A 92 15.69 5.36 17.20
CA THR A 92 15.91 4.86 15.84
C THR A 92 16.98 3.78 15.87
N SER A 93 16.67 2.61 15.33
CA SER A 93 17.67 1.57 15.09
C SER A 93 18.33 1.86 13.74
N GLY A 94 19.24 2.84 13.74
CA GLY A 94 19.95 3.29 12.55
C GLY A 94 19.02 3.85 11.47
N LYS A 95 18.56 2.96 10.56
CA LYS A 95 17.76 3.27 9.36
C LYS A 95 16.26 3.05 9.51
N THR A 96 15.80 2.56 10.66
CA THR A 96 14.38 2.26 10.93
C THR A 96 13.86 3.15 12.06
N SER A 97 12.70 3.77 11.86
CA SER A 97 11.94 4.54 12.85
C SER A 97 10.52 4.00 13.00
N ILE A 98 9.89 4.31 14.14
CA ILE A 98 8.50 3.96 14.45
C ILE A 98 7.78 5.14 15.08
N SER A 99 6.53 5.36 14.70
CA SER A 99 5.64 6.39 15.25
C SER A 99 4.25 5.82 15.44
N ASP A 100 3.52 6.22 16.49
CA ASP A 100 2.15 5.76 16.75
C ASP A 100 1.16 6.92 16.71
N ASP A 101 0.26 6.92 15.71
CA ASP A 101 -0.90 7.79 15.70
C ASP A 101 -2.06 7.11 16.46
N ILE A 102 -2.12 7.48 17.74
CA ILE A 102 -3.09 7.00 18.73
C ILE A 102 -4.55 7.36 18.36
N ASN A 103 -4.77 8.39 17.56
CA ASN A 103 -6.10 8.84 17.17
C ASN A 103 -6.60 8.07 15.95
N GLN A 104 -5.73 7.85 14.96
CA GLN A 104 -6.06 7.02 13.80
C GLN A 104 -5.97 5.51 14.10
N ARG A 105 -5.36 5.14 15.23
CA ARG A 105 -5.02 3.76 15.59
C ARG A 105 -4.10 3.09 14.57
N VAL A 106 -3.16 3.85 14.05
CA VAL A 106 -2.18 3.37 13.07
C VAL A 106 -0.81 3.75 13.56
N PHE A 107 0.05 2.75 13.78
CA PHE A 107 1.48 3.04 13.93
C PHE A 107 2.18 2.81 12.60
N THR A 108 3.18 3.64 12.33
CA THR A 108 3.94 3.62 11.09
C THR A 108 5.38 3.24 11.36
N VAL A 109 5.95 2.44 10.47
CA VAL A 109 7.36 2.08 10.49
C VAL A 109 7.99 2.58 9.22
N THR A 110 8.98 3.47 9.33
CA THR A 110 9.72 3.98 8.19
C THR A 110 11.09 3.32 8.15
N MET A 111 11.41 2.69 7.03
CA MET A 111 12.73 2.10 6.75
C MET A 111 13.36 2.87 5.60
N THR A 112 14.60 3.31 5.80
CA THR A 112 15.33 4.15 4.83
C THR A 112 16.58 3.45 4.30
N ASN A 113 17.02 3.86 3.11
CA ASN A 113 18.26 3.36 2.48
C ASN A 113 18.37 1.82 2.50
N LEU A 114 17.31 1.16 2.03
CA LEU A 114 17.17 -0.29 2.09
C LEU A 114 18.20 -1.01 1.21
N SER A 115 18.75 -2.09 1.72
CA SER A 115 19.75 -2.93 1.06
C SER A 115 19.24 -4.35 0.92
N PRO A 116 19.75 -5.19 0.00
CA PRO A 116 19.25 -6.56 -0.19
C PRO A 116 19.19 -7.41 1.09
N SER A 117 20.06 -7.15 2.07
CA SER A 117 20.05 -7.83 3.38
C SER A 117 18.87 -7.43 4.29
N ASP A 118 18.07 -6.45 3.90
CA ASP A 118 16.84 -6.06 4.59
C ASP A 118 15.60 -6.79 4.07
N SER A 119 15.75 -7.57 3.00
CA SER A 119 14.66 -8.41 2.48
C SER A 119 14.39 -9.54 3.48
N ASP A 120 13.19 -9.54 4.05
CA ASP A 120 12.78 -10.51 5.07
C ASP A 120 11.27 -10.40 5.36
N TYR A 121 10.81 -11.27 6.24
CA TYR A 121 9.51 -11.17 6.89
C TYR A 121 9.60 -10.24 8.09
N TYR A 122 8.54 -9.47 8.28
CA TYR A 122 8.38 -8.51 9.33
C TYR A 122 6.96 -8.58 9.90
N TRP A 123 6.82 -8.07 11.12
CA TRP A 123 5.60 -8.17 11.90
C TRP A 123 5.28 -6.83 12.55
N CYS A 124 4.04 -6.38 12.36
CA CYS A 124 3.43 -5.33 13.16
C CYS A 124 2.98 -5.94 14.48
N VAL A 125 3.54 -5.51 15.61
CA VAL A 125 3.22 -6.12 16.91
C VAL A 125 2.73 -5.11 17.92
N VAL A 126 1.77 -5.56 18.73
CA VAL A 126 1.29 -4.86 19.91
C VAL A 126 1.69 -5.66 21.15
N ASP A 127 2.40 -5.02 22.07
CA ASP A 127 2.79 -5.56 23.36
C ASP A 127 1.64 -5.49 24.36
N ARG A 128 1.19 -6.65 24.85
CA ARG A 128 0.13 -6.75 25.84
C ARG A 128 0.76 -6.92 27.22
N LYS A 129 0.62 -5.90 28.07
CA LYS A 129 1.05 -6.00 29.47
C LYS A 129 0.28 -7.16 30.14
N ASN A 130 1.01 -8.08 30.77
CA ASN A 130 0.49 -9.22 31.54
C ASN A 130 -0.24 -10.32 30.74
N GLU A 131 -0.13 -10.36 29.42
CA GLU A 131 -0.65 -11.44 28.56
C GLU A 131 0.38 -11.84 27.50
N SER A 132 0.21 -13.02 26.89
CA SER A 132 0.94 -13.35 25.67
C SER A 132 0.64 -12.30 24.59
N PRO A 133 1.67 -11.72 23.93
CA PRO A 133 1.46 -10.79 22.83
C PRO A 133 0.64 -11.49 21.73
N ILE A 134 -0.43 -10.85 21.29
CA ILE A 134 -1.15 -11.34 20.11
C ILE A 134 -0.56 -10.71 18.87
N TYR A 135 -0.09 -11.62 18.04
CA TYR A 135 0.33 -11.45 16.67
C TYR A 135 -0.91 -11.40 15.78
N ILE A 136 -1.13 -10.36 14.98
CA ILE A 136 -1.94 -10.48 13.76
C ILE A 136 -1.40 -9.49 12.73
N GLY A 137 -0.72 -9.95 11.68
CA GLY A 137 -0.24 -9.12 10.59
C GLY A 137 1.14 -9.56 10.11
N VAL A 138 1.16 -10.39 9.07
CA VAL A 138 2.39 -10.79 8.36
C VAL A 138 2.69 -9.72 7.32
N PHE A 139 3.92 -9.22 7.32
CA PHE A 139 4.42 -8.32 6.28
C PHE A 139 5.67 -8.91 5.65
N PHE A 140 5.69 -9.12 4.34
CA PHE A 140 6.88 -9.59 3.62
C PHE A 140 7.49 -8.43 2.82
N ILE A 141 8.76 -8.12 3.08
CA ILE A 141 9.53 -7.16 2.26
C ILE A 141 10.41 -7.94 1.30
N ARG A 142 10.15 -7.79 0.01
CA ARG A 142 11.02 -8.29 -1.06
C ARG A 142 11.82 -7.14 -1.68
N LEU A 143 13.14 -7.18 -1.60
CA LEU A 143 14.00 -6.18 -2.24
C LEU A 143 14.56 -6.72 -3.54
N ILE A 144 14.47 -5.94 -4.61
CA ILE A 144 14.98 -6.31 -5.94
C ILE A 144 16.35 -5.67 -6.15
N GLN A 145 17.33 -6.47 -6.57
CA GLN A 145 18.67 -6.02 -6.95
C GLN A 145 18.75 -5.80 -8.47
N SER A 146 19.45 -4.75 -8.90
CA SER A 146 20.02 -4.68 -10.25
C SER A 146 21.30 -5.54 -10.29
N GLN A 147 21.23 -6.75 -10.83
CA GLN A 147 22.42 -7.57 -11.14
C GLN A 147 22.89 -7.25 -12.56
N PRO A 148 24.20 -7.22 -12.86
CA PRO A 148 24.70 -6.85 -14.19
C PRO A 148 24.50 -7.93 -15.28
N LEU A 149 24.00 -9.13 -14.92
CA LEU A 149 23.96 -10.29 -15.82
C LEU A 149 22.59 -11.02 -15.90
N SER A 150 21.49 -10.42 -15.43
CA SER A 150 20.15 -11.02 -15.59
C SER A 150 19.08 -10.00 -15.95
N LEU A 151 18.10 -10.45 -16.77
CA LEU A 151 16.92 -9.72 -17.27
C LEU A 151 15.96 -9.17 -16.18
N CYS A 152 16.36 -9.13 -14.91
CA CYS A 152 15.61 -8.42 -13.89
C CYS A 152 15.96 -6.94 -13.99
N SER A 153 15.13 -6.17 -14.70
CA SER A 153 15.16 -4.72 -14.61
C SER A 153 15.06 -4.35 -13.12
N GLY A 154 16.02 -3.58 -12.60
CA GLY A 154 16.04 -3.11 -11.20
C GLY A 154 14.90 -2.14 -10.85
N THR A 155 13.74 -2.29 -11.47
CA THR A 155 12.46 -1.59 -11.26
C THR A 155 11.59 -2.42 -10.30
N PRO A 156 11.02 -1.82 -9.24
CA PRO A 156 10.09 -2.49 -8.35
C PRO A 156 8.92 -3.04 -9.15
N GLU A 157 8.38 -4.16 -8.70
CA GLU A 157 7.20 -4.77 -9.33
C GLU A 157 5.95 -3.89 -9.16
N ILE A 158 5.88 -3.10 -8.07
CA ILE A 158 4.94 -1.99 -7.89
C ILE A 158 5.62 -0.81 -7.17
N TYR A 159 5.37 0.43 -7.58
CA TYR A 159 5.82 1.63 -6.85
C TYR A 159 4.95 2.86 -7.09
N VAL A 160 5.10 3.85 -6.21
CA VAL A 160 4.55 5.20 -6.33
C VAL A 160 5.69 6.22 -6.25
N ASP A 161 5.50 7.41 -6.81
CA ASP A 161 6.50 8.48 -6.71
C ASP A 161 6.58 9.05 -5.29
N GLN A 162 5.43 9.14 -4.61
CA GLN A 162 5.29 9.68 -3.27
C GLN A 162 4.31 8.82 -2.47
N GLN A 163 4.69 8.46 -1.25
CA GLN A 163 3.79 7.78 -0.31
C GLN A 163 2.89 8.75 0.46
N GLU A 164 3.14 10.05 0.39
CA GLU A 164 2.36 11.05 1.11
C GLU A 164 1.86 12.09 0.13
N LEU A 165 0.54 12.27 0.08
CA LEU A 165 -0.11 13.29 -0.73
C LEU A 165 -1.01 14.14 0.15
N THR A 166 -1.09 15.43 -0.18
CA THR A 166 -1.97 16.37 0.51
C THR A 166 -3.03 16.90 -0.45
N GLY A 167 -4.28 16.86 -0.04
CA GLY A 167 -5.42 17.46 -0.71
C GLY A 167 -6.13 18.46 0.19
N VAL A 168 -7.14 19.14 -0.37
CA VAL A 168 -8.02 20.06 0.37
C VAL A 168 -9.46 19.59 0.26
N VAL A 169 -10.29 19.94 1.25
CA VAL A 169 -11.73 19.62 1.23
C VAL A 169 -12.38 20.15 -0.06
N GLY A 170 -13.19 19.30 -0.71
CA GLY A 170 -13.82 19.56 -2.02
C GLY A 170 -12.88 19.39 -3.22
N GLY A 171 -11.57 19.32 -2.99
CA GLY A 171 -10.56 19.16 -4.04
C GLY A 171 -10.43 17.73 -4.55
N SER A 172 -9.33 17.46 -5.26
CA SER A 172 -8.96 16.14 -5.75
C SER A 172 -7.47 15.85 -5.57
N VAL A 173 -7.15 14.57 -5.41
CA VAL A 173 -5.79 14.04 -5.48
C VAL A 173 -5.73 12.92 -6.50
N THR A 174 -4.58 12.80 -7.17
CA THR A 174 -4.32 11.71 -8.12
C THR A 174 -3.08 10.96 -7.69
N VAL A 175 -3.24 9.66 -7.42
CA VAL A 175 -2.15 8.74 -7.09
C VAL A 175 -1.79 7.95 -8.34
N LEU A 176 -0.49 7.89 -8.65
CA LEU A 176 0.03 7.14 -9.79
C LEU A 176 0.78 5.92 -9.28
N CYS A 177 0.25 4.74 -9.58
CA CYS A 177 0.81 3.46 -9.16
C CYS A 177 1.36 2.71 -10.37
N TYR A 178 2.66 2.46 -10.38
CA TYR A 178 3.36 1.87 -11.50
C TYR A 178 3.69 0.41 -11.25
N TYR A 179 3.54 -0.45 -12.27
CA TYR A 179 3.85 -1.87 -12.19
C TYR A 179 4.21 -2.46 -13.55
N SER A 180 4.82 -3.65 -13.57
CA SER A 180 5.40 -4.25 -14.77
C SER A 180 4.52 -5.24 -15.54
N THR A 181 3.45 -5.79 -14.95
CA THR A 181 2.66 -6.87 -15.59
C THR A 181 1.14 -6.63 -15.60
N LEU A 182 0.44 -7.11 -16.65
CA LEU A 182 -1.01 -6.95 -16.83
C LEU A 182 -1.89 -8.05 -16.24
N GLU A 183 -1.33 -9.15 -15.73
CA GLU A 183 -2.07 -10.41 -15.52
C GLU A 183 -3.29 -10.32 -14.57
N VAL A 184 -3.43 -9.23 -13.82
CA VAL A 184 -4.51 -9.01 -12.84
C VAL A 184 -4.93 -7.54 -12.90
N SER A 185 -6.22 -7.22 -12.79
CA SER A 185 -6.67 -5.82 -12.71
C SER A 185 -6.22 -5.17 -11.39
N GLY A 186 -5.73 -3.93 -11.46
CA GLY A 186 -5.31 -3.17 -10.29
C GLY A 186 -6.48 -2.78 -9.37
N ARG A 187 -6.20 -2.61 -8.08
CA ARG A 187 -7.17 -2.14 -7.09
C ARG A 187 -6.60 -1.00 -6.24
N TRP A 188 -7.51 -0.21 -5.70
CA TRP A 188 -7.24 0.82 -4.71
C TRP A 188 -8.04 0.51 -3.45
N CYS A 189 -7.36 0.36 -2.32
CA CYS A 189 -7.97 -0.08 -1.08
C CYS A 189 -7.78 0.94 0.03
N ARG A 190 -8.81 1.15 0.84
CA ARG A 190 -8.71 1.90 2.09
C ARG A 190 -8.30 0.97 3.22
N MET A 191 -7.37 1.42 4.07
CA MET A 191 -6.99 0.67 5.26
C MET A 191 -8.15 0.47 6.23
N GLY A 192 -8.43 -0.81 6.53
CA GLY A 192 -9.59 -1.20 7.35
C GLY A 192 -10.94 -1.02 6.66
N GLY A 193 -10.96 -0.77 5.35
CA GLY A 193 -12.18 -0.46 4.58
C GLY A 193 -12.28 -1.25 3.27
N SER A 194 -13.03 -0.69 2.31
CA SER A 194 -13.31 -1.31 1.02
C SER A 194 -12.25 -1.03 -0.05
N CYS A 195 -12.29 -1.83 -1.11
CA CYS A 195 -11.45 -1.66 -2.31
C CYS A 195 -12.28 -1.33 -3.56
N VAL A 196 -11.70 -0.54 -4.45
CA VAL A 196 -12.22 -0.21 -5.77
C VAL A 196 -11.30 -0.83 -6.83
N ALA A 197 -11.87 -1.42 -7.88
CA ALA A 197 -11.13 -2.03 -8.99
C ALA A 197 -11.23 -1.17 -10.27
N VAL A 198 -10.29 -1.33 -11.20
CA VAL A 198 -10.32 -0.66 -12.51
C VAL A 198 -11.63 -0.91 -13.24
N GLY A 199 -12.12 0.11 -13.97
CA GLY A 199 -13.36 0.03 -14.75
C GLY A 199 -14.62 0.26 -13.91
N ARG A 200 -14.48 0.52 -12.61
CA ARG A 200 -15.58 0.98 -11.75
C ARG A 200 -15.28 2.39 -11.25
N SER A 201 -16.36 3.16 -11.07
CA SER A 201 -16.33 4.42 -10.34
C SER A 201 -17.31 4.31 -9.19
N VAL A 202 -16.82 4.42 -7.96
CA VAL A 202 -17.61 4.16 -6.74
C VAL A 202 -17.33 5.27 -5.74
N ALA A 203 -18.37 5.66 -4.99
CA ALA A 203 -18.21 6.49 -3.82
C ALA A 203 -17.61 5.64 -2.68
N LEU A 204 -16.39 5.98 -2.26
CA LEU A 204 -15.72 5.38 -1.10
C LEU A 204 -15.74 6.40 0.03
N ASP A 205 -16.48 6.12 1.09
CA ASP A 205 -16.68 7.02 2.24
C ASP A 205 -17.10 8.44 1.84
N GLY A 206 -18.08 8.55 0.92
CA GLY A 206 -18.62 9.83 0.45
C GLY A 206 -17.76 10.57 -0.58
N THR A 207 -16.67 9.97 -1.05
CA THR A 207 -15.71 10.54 -2.01
C THR A 207 -15.68 9.73 -3.29
N PHE A 208 -15.68 10.40 -4.44
CA PHE A 208 -15.72 9.71 -5.72
C PHE A 208 -14.32 9.22 -6.09
N VAL A 209 -14.19 7.91 -6.33
CA VAL A 209 -12.93 7.28 -6.72
C VAL A 209 -13.05 6.73 -8.13
N LYS A 210 -12.18 7.20 -9.02
CA LYS A 210 -12.06 6.72 -10.40
C LYS A 210 -10.69 6.10 -10.61
N LEU A 211 -10.67 4.86 -11.11
CA LEU A 211 -9.46 4.14 -11.48
C LEU A 211 -9.36 4.04 -12.99
N GLN A 212 -8.23 4.48 -13.53
CA GLN A 212 -7.90 4.37 -14.95
C GLN A 212 -6.53 3.72 -15.09
N GLN A 213 -6.42 2.72 -15.95
CA GLN A 213 -5.19 1.98 -16.17
C GLN A 213 -4.69 2.21 -17.59
N GLU A 214 -3.43 2.59 -17.72
CA GLU A 214 -2.80 2.91 -19.00
C GLU A 214 -1.44 2.21 -19.13
N GLN A 215 -1.06 1.91 -20.37
CA GLN A 215 0.28 1.41 -20.67
C GLN A 215 1.23 2.61 -20.79
N ARG A 216 2.42 2.50 -20.21
CA ARG A 216 3.40 3.58 -20.26
C ARG A 216 4.17 3.51 -21.58
N GLU A 217 4.25 4.61 -22.33
CA GLU A 217 4.94 4.62 -23.63
C GLU A 217 6.46 4.40 -23.53
N THR A 218 7.07 4.79 -22.41
CA THR A 218 8.52 4.77 -22.19
C THR A 218 9.06 3.45 -21.64
N SER A 219 8.22 2.46 -21.37
CA SER A 219 8.60 1.17 -20.76
C SER A 219 7.52 0.12 -21.00
N ASN A 220 7.83 -1.18 -20.98
CA ASN A 220 6.82 -2.26 -21.03
C ASN A 220 5.97 -2.38 -19.74
N GLY A 221 5.77 -1.28 -19.00
CA GLY A 221 5.02 -1.21 -17.75
C GLY A 221 3.70 -0.47 -17.88
N TYR A 222 2.95 -0.44 -16.78
CA TYR A 222 1.60 0.11 -16.67
C TYR A 222 1.54 1.12 -15.54
N VAL A 223 0.57 2.04 -15.64
CA VAL A 223 0.20 2.98 -14.60
C VAL A 223 -1.27 2.83 -14.27
N LEU A 224 -1.56 2.66 -12.98
CA LEU A 224 -2.89 2.83 -12.41
C LEU A 224 -3.00 4.24 -11.85
N MET A 225 -3.83 5.06 -12.49
CA MET A 225 -4.21 6.38 -12.03
C MET A 225 -5.44 6.26 -11.13
N VAL A 226 -5.27 6.60 -9.86
CA VAL A 226 -6.35 6.66 -8.88
C VAL A 226 -6.68 8.13 -8.64
N THR A 227 -7.82 8.59 -9.14
CA THR A 227 -8.31 9.95 -8.88
C THR A 227 -9.38 9.90 -7.80
N MET A 228 -9.13 10.59 -6.68
CA MET A 228 -10.10 10.81 -5.61
C MET A 228 -10.57 12.27 -5.68
N SER A 229 -11.87 12.50 -5.87
CA SER A 229 -12.45 13.84 -6.00
C SER A 229 -13.61 14.07 -5.04
N GLY A 230 -13.82 15.35 -4.67
CA GLY A 230 -14.77 15.72 -3.62
C GLY A 230 -14.26 15.30 -2.25
N LEU A 231 -12.97 15.53 -1.99
CA LEU A 231 -12.31 15.11 -0.76
C LEU A 231 -12.99 15.70 0.48
N ARG A 232 -12.99 14.93 1.55
CA ARG A 232 -13.54 15.26 2.86
C ARG A 232 -12.49 15.00 3.92
N ILE A 233 -12.62 15.61 5.10
CA ILE A 233 -11.63 15.47 6.17
C ILE A 233 -11.49 14.01 6.62
N GLU A 234 -12.60 13.26 6.59
CA GLU A 234 -12.70 11.83 6.87
C GLU A 234 -12.00 10.93 5.84
N ASN A 235 -11.56 11.45 4.69
CA ASN A 235 -10.72 10.68 3.76
C ASN A 235 -9.24 10.71 4.12
N THR A 236 -8.84 11.45 5.15
CA THR A 236 -7.47 11.38 5.66
C THR A 236 -7.20 9.96 6.16
N GLY A 237 -6.05 9.41 5.78
CA GLY A 237 -5.57 8.11 6.26
C GLY A 237 -4.80 7.32 5.21
N TRP A 238 -4.58 6.05 5.55
CA TRP A 238 -3.80 5.12 4.74
C TRP A 238 -4.63 4.35 3.73
N TYR A 239 -4.08 4.24 2.53
CA TYR A 239 -4.58 3.49 1.40
C TYR A 239 -3.45 2.67 0.80
N TRP A 240 -3.76 1.78 -0.15
CA TRP A 240 -2.73 1.16 -0.98
C TRP A 240 -3.24 0.85 -2.38
N CYS A 241 -2.28 0.88 -3.31
CA CYS A 241 -2.45 0.22 -4.59
C CYS A 241 -2.16 -1.27 -4.42
N GLU A 242 -3.03 -2.10 -5.00
CA GLU A 242 -2.92 -3.55 -4.97
C GLU A 242 -2.90 -4.11 -6.39
N LYS A 243 -1.98 -5.04 -6.63
CA LYS A 243 -1.84 -5.77 -7.89
C LYS A 243 -1.39 -7.20 -7.62
N GLY A 244 -2.34 -8.14 -7.66
CA GLY A 244 -2.08 -9.50 -7.19
C GLY A 244 -1.77 -9.47 -5.69
N ASP A 245 -0.64 -10.06 -5.29
CA ASP A 245 -0.18 -10.04 -3.89
C ASP A 245 0.59 -8.77 -3.51
N LEU A 246 1.01 -7.98 -4.51
CA LEU A 246 1.83 -6.79 -4.30
C LEU A 246 0.98 -5.60 -3.87
N GLN A 247 1.47 -4.89 -2.86
CA GLN A 247 0.82 -3.71 -2.30
C GLN A 247 1.81 -2.56 -2.15
N MET A 248 1.35 -1.33 -2.37
CA MET A 248 2.14 -0.12 -2.15
C MET A 248 1.33 0.90 -1.33
N PRO A 249 1.68 1.13 -0.06
CA PRO A 249 0.92 2.02 0.82
C PRO A 249 1.14 3.50 0.50
N VAL A 250 0.07 4.28 0.62
CA VAL A 250 0.01 5.73 0.39
C VAL A 250 -0.87 6.36 1.47
N HIS A 251 -0.38 7.40 2.12
CA HIS A 251 -1.13 8.24 3.03
C HIS A 251 -1.66 9.47 2.30
N ILE A 252 -2.95 9.73 2.48
CA ILE A 252 -3.60 10.96 2.00
C ILE A 252 -3.93 11.81 3.21
N THR A 253 -3.49 13.07 3.19
CA THR A 253 -3.86 14.09 4.17
C THR A 253 -4.80 15.09 3.52
N VAL A 254 -6.01 15.25 4.07
CA VAL A 254 -6.95 16.26 3.60
C VAL A 254 -6.98 17.42 4.59
N ASN A 255 -6.70 18.63 4.13
CA ASN A 255 -6.71 19.82 4.96
C ASN A 255 -7.93 20.71 4.66
N GLN A 256 -8.37 21.47 5.66
CA GLN A 256 -9.28 22.58 5.44
C GLN A 256 -8.48 23.83 5.05
N LEU A 257 -8.98 24.57 4.06
CA LEU A 257 -8.38 25.86 3.71
C LEU A 257 -8.62 26.85 4.85
N THR A 258 -7.58 27.59 5.20
CA THR A 258 -7.69 28.71 6.14
C THR A 258 -8.42 29.89 5.50
N THR A 259 -9.02 30.76 6.31
CA THR A 259 -9.66 32.00 5.83
C THR A 259 -8.71 32.83 4.95
N THR A 260 -7.43 32.89 5.31
CA THR A 260 -6.40 33.58 4.55
C THR A 260 -6.19 32.96 3.17
N GLN A 261 -6.10 31.63 3.06
CA GLN A 261 -5.96 30.95 1.77
C GLN A 261 -7.19 31.12 0.89
N ILE A 262 -8.39 31.10 1.46
CA ILE A 262 -9.64 31.38 0.74
C ILE A 262 -9.61 32.80 0.17
N SER A 263 -9.27 33.79 1.00
CA SER A 263 -9.18 35.20 0.55
C SER A 263 -8.15 35.41 -0.56
N LEU A 264 -7.01 34.72 -0.50
CA LEU A 264 -5.98 34.76 -1.54
C LEU A 264 -6.47 34.13 -2.85
N LEU A 265 -7.21 33.01 -2.78
CA LEU A 265 -7.81 32.38 -3.95
C LEU A 265 -8.86 33.28 -4.61
N GLU A 266 -9.70 33.95 -3.83
CA GLU A 266 -10.67 34.92 -4.34
C GLU A 266 -9.98 36.10 -5.02
N LEU A 267 -8.92 36.64 -4.43
CA LEU A 267 -8.11 37.72 -5.02
C LEU A 267 -7.46 37.28 -6.34
N LEU A 268 -6.85 36.08 -6.39
CA LEU A 268 -6.26 35.53 -7.60
C LEU A 268 -7.30 35.28 -8.69
N TYR A 269 -8.48 34.76 -8.32
CA TYR A 269 -9.58 34.55 -9.23
C TYR A 269 -10.06 35.86 -9.86
N ASN A 270 -10.31 36.88 -9.02
CA ASN A 270 -10.71 38.22 -9.46
C ASN A 270 -9.63 38.89 -10.32
N PHE A 271 -8.35 38.71 -9.98
CA PHE A 271 -7.23 39.17 -10.80
C PHE A 271 -7.23 38.49 -12.18
N CYS A 272 -7.37 37.17 -12.24
CA CYS A 272 -7.47 36.43 -13.51
C CYS A 272 -8.66 36.87 -14.36
N LEU A 273 -9.83 37.10 -13.75
CA LEU A 273 -11.00 37.66 -14.46
C LEU A 273 -10.71 39.06 -15.01
N SER A 274 -10.06 39.92 -14.22
CA SER A 274 -9.64 41.26 -14.66
C SER A 274 -8.68 41.21 -15.85
N GLN A 275 -7.78 40.22 -15.91
CA GLN A 275 -6.89 40.05 -17.05
C GLN A 275 -7.60 39.48 -18.30
N ARG A 276 -8.65 38.65 -18.15
CA ARG A 276 -9.46 38.20 -19.30
C ARG A 276 -10.19 39.35 -20.00
N HIS A 277 -10.66 40.35 -19.25
CA HIS A 277 -11.30 41.53 -19.84
C HIS A 277 -10.33 42.47 -20.59
N LYS A 278 -9.01 42.31 -20.42
CA LYS A 278 -7.99 43.07 -21.17
C LYS A 278 -7.60 42.43 -22.50
N PHE A 279 -8.00 41.19 -22.77
CA PHE A 279 -7.77 40.48 -24.02
C PHE A 279 -9.11 40.12 -24.68
N GLN A 280 -9.86 41.12 -25.14
CA GLN A 280 -10.85 40.89 -26.19
C GLN A 280 -10.11 40.73 -27.54
N PRO A 281 -10.52 39.79 -28.42
CA PRO A 281 -9.96 39.75 -29.76
C PRO A 281 -10.35 41.03 -30.49
N LEU A 282 -9.37 41.73 -31.06
CA LEU A 282 -9.61 42.73 -32.10
C LEU A 282 -10.38 42.04 -33.23
N THR A 283 -11.69 42.21 -33.26
CA THR A 283 -12.51 41.93 -34.44
C THR A 283 -11.98 42.85 -35.55
N ARG A 284 -11.32 42.25 -36.56
CA ARG A 284 -10.98 42.95 -37.79
C ARG A 284 -12.28 43.40 -38.47
N LEU A 285 -12.50 44.70 -38.49
CA LEU A 285 -13.26 45.37 -39.54
C LEU A 285 -12.43 45.30 -40.82
N HIS A 286 -12.85 44.47 -41.77
CA HIS A 286 -13.01 44.76 -43.20
C HIS A 286 -13.44 43.51 -43.97
#